data_AF-A0A1Y2BSX7-F1
#
_entry.id   AF-A0A1Y2BSX7-F1
#
_cell.length_a   1.000
_cell.length_b   1.000
_cell.length_c   1.000
_cell.angle_alpha   90.00
_cell.angle_beta   90.00
_cell.angle_gamma   90.00
#
_symmetry.space_group_name_H-M   'P 1'
#
loop_
_entity.id
_entity.type
_entity.pdbx_description
1 polymer ?
#
loop_
_entity_poly.entity_id
_entity_poly.type
_entity_poly.pdbx_seq_one_letter_code
_entity_poly.pdbx_strand_id
1 'polypeptide(L)'
;MNDNHSISTTSIEENYFYKRIHEYLDLYKYNNVDGQQLYEMLESYDENGQPLYHVSEIMESFIKQKGIPIVMMERISNDHDQTITLSQEQFVSLDIELYKIYNNEQKDTMIKGNSTWVIPYSYSIYSNSTGKPEFLESHYITLEDNDDRKSKTTISLPTKDDEATNTKIFIKGNEDQKGYYLVQYDDESIQVACEWLKSDLNFMSYINRAGFISDIFNQLLEDRAEIPPLFLIV
;
A
#
# COMPACT_ATOMS: atom_id res chain seq x y z
N MET A 1 -10.28 29.75 -10.41
CA MET A 1 -8.92 30.29 -10.54
C MET A 1 -8.30 30.32 -9.15
N ASN A 2 -7.59 29.26 -8.81
CA ASN A 2 -6.48 29.22 -7.85
C ASN A 2 -5.96 27.78 -7.86
N ASP A 3 -5.29 27.43 -8.95
CA ASP A 3 -4.50 26.20 -9.06
C ASP A 3 -3.17 26.46 -8.37
N ASN A 4 -3.11 26.21 -7.06
CA ASN A 4 -1.86 26.08 -6.33
C ASN A 4 -1.50 24.60 -6.19
N HIS A 5 -1.27 23.94 -7.32
CA HIS A 5 -0.41 22.77 -7.34
C HIS A 5 1.02 23.26 -7.53
N SER A 6 1.71 23.55 -6.42
CA SER A 6 3.16 23.67 -6.42
C SER A 6 3.76 22.28 -6.65
N ILE A 7 3.78 21.85 -7.92
CA ILE A 7 4.67 20.78 -8.35
C ILE A 7 6.07 21.35 -8.16
N SER A 8 6.77 20.89 -7.12
CA SER A 8 8.22 21.06 -7.05
C SER A 8 8.79 20.35 -8.28
N THR A 9 9.08 21.09 -9.33
CA THR A 9 9.79 20.59 -10.51
C THR A 9 11.25 20.42 -10.12
N THR A 10 11.53 19.43 -9.27
CA THR A 10 12.88 18.92 -9.09
C THR A 10 13.34 18.48 -10.47
N SER A 11 14.41 19.10 -10.96
CA SER A 11 14.96 18.72 -12.26
C SER A 11 15.29 17.23 -12.25
N ILE A 12 15.17 16.55 -13.39
CA ILE A 12 15.49 15.11 -13.47
C ILE A 12 16.93 14.85 -13.01
N GLU A 13 17.83 15.83 -13.18
CA GLU A 13 19.22 15.79 -12.73
C GLU A 13 19.39 15.89 -11.19
N GLU A 14 18.47 16.56 -10.49
CA GLU A 14 18.45 16.65 -9.02
C GLU A 14 17.70 15.47 -8.37
N ASN A 15 17.01 14.64 -9.17
CA ASN A 15 16.33 13.48 -8.66
C ASN A 15 17.34 12.40 -8.28
N TYR A 16 17.35 12.02 -7.00
CA TYR A 16 18.28 11.04 -6.44
C TYR A 16 18.34 9.75 -7.26
N PHE A 17 17.18 9.18 -7.62
CA PHE A 17 17.13 7.94 -8.39
C PHE A 17 17.84 8.08 -9.74
N TYR A 18 17.52 9.11 -10.52
CA TYR A 18 18.13 9.31 -11.84
C TYR A 18 19.63 9.56 -11.75
N LYS A 19 20.08 10.33 -10.75
CA LYS A 19 21.51 10.54 -10.50
C LYS A 19 22.23 9.23 -10.23
N ARG A 20 21.71 8.40 -9.32
CA ARG A 20 22.32 7.11 -8.96
C ARG A 20 22.31 6.12 -10.13
N ILE A 21 21.25 6.11 -10.94
CA ILE A 21 21.20 5.31 -12.18
C ILE A 21 22.25 5.79 -13.20
N HIS A 22 22.46 7.09 -13.36
CA HIS A 22 23.48 7.59 -14.27
C HIS A 22 24.88 7.17 -13.82
N GLU A 23 25.17 7.32 -12.53
CA GLU A 23 26.44 6.88 -11.93
C GLU A 23 26.62 5.35 -12.06
N TYR A 24 25.55 4.55 -11.91
CA TYR A 24 25.57 3.10 -12.14
C TYR A 24 25.98 2.76 -13.58
N LEU A 25 25.32 3.39 -14.57
CA LEU A 25 25.57 3.14 -15.99
C LEU A 25 26.98 3.56 -16.41
N ASP A 26 27.50 4.66 -15.86
CA ASP A 26 28.87 5.10 -16.12
C ASP A 26 29.91 4.16 -15.49
N LEU A 27 29.67 3.70 -14.25
CA LEU A 27 30.56 2.79 -13.54
C LEU A 27 30.72 1.44 -14.25
N TYR A 28 29.62 0.87 -14.74
CA TYR A 28 29.60 -0.46 -15.36
C TYR A 28 29.58 -0.42 -16.89
N LYS A 29 29.88 0.73 -17.48
CA LYS A 29 29.90 0.91 -18.93
C LYS A 29 30.79 -0.13 -19.60
N TYR A 30 30.26 -0.78 -20.63
CA TYR A 30 30.93 -1.85 -21.40
C TYR A 30 31.22 -3.15 -20.62
N ASN A 31 30.61 -3.34 -19.45
CA ASN A 31 30.72 -4.54 -18.62
C ASN A 31 29.33 -5.19 -18.38
N ASN A 32 29.33 -6.33 -17.69
CA ASN A 32 28.13 -7.01 -17.21
C ASN A 32 27.99 -6.83 -15.70
N VAL A 33 26.75 -6.95 -15.23
CA VAL A 33 26.34 -6.69 -13.84
C VAL A 33 25.22 -7.65 -13.44
N ASP A 34 25.08 -7.86 -12.15
CA ASP A 34 23.94 -8.51 -11.49
C ASP A 34 23.06 -7.47 -10.78
N GLY A 35 21.97 -7.95 -10.18
CA GLY A 35 21.01 -7.10 -9.47
C GLY A 35 21.57 -6.48 -8.19
N GLN A 36 22.49 -7.16 -7.50
CA GLN A 36 23.02 -6.68 -6.23
C GLN A 36 23.80 -5.37 -6.42
N GLN A 37 24.58 -5.26 -7.48
CA GLN A 37 25.31 -4.03 -7.80
C GLN A 37 24.37 -2.84 -8.10
N LEU A 38 23.19 -3.10 -8.66
CA LEU A 38 22.18 -2.06 -8.84
C LEU A 38 21.60 -1.60 -7.50
N TYR A 39 21.29 -2.54 -6.60
CA TYR A 39 20.71 -2.22 -5.30
C TYR A 39 21.68 -1.45 -4.40
N GLU A 40 22.93 -1.88 -4.35
CA GLU A 40 24.01 -1.18 -3.65
C GLU A 40 24.19 0.25 -4.18
N MET A 41 24.02 0.43 -5.50
CA MET A 41 24.11 1.75 -6.10
C MET A 41 22.92 2.64 -5.75
N LEU A 42 21.73 2.09 -5.59
CA LEU A 42 20.55 2.86 -5.20
C LEU A 42 20.49 3.15 -3.69
N GLU A 43 21.23 2.40 -2.86
CA GLU A 43 21.24 2.56 -1.41
C GLU A 43 21.89 3.89 -0.95
N SER A 44 21.43 4.37 0.20
CA SER A 44 22.08 5.43 0.98
C SER A 44 22.60 4.87 2.29
N TYR A 45 23.69 5.43 2.82
CA TYR A 45 24.28 4.97 4.07
C TYR A 45 24.34 6.09 5.10
N ASP A 46 24.12 5.75 6.38
CA ASP A 46 24.28 6.67 7.50
C ASP A 46 25.77 6.96 7.80
N GLU A 47 26.03 7.78 8.82
CA GLU A 47 27.40 8.11 9.25
C GLU A 47 28.21 6.89 9.76
N ASN A 48 27.52 5.82 10.15
CA ASN A 48 28.10 4.57 10.63
C ASN A 48 28.22 3.51 9.51
N GLY A 49 27.86 3.86 8.27
CA GLY A 49 27.87 2.97 7.12
C GLY A 49 26.72 1.94 7.12
N GLN A 50 25.64 2.17 7.88
CA GLN A 50 24.45 1.33 7.84
C GLN A 50 23.51 1.76 6.70
N PRO A 51 22.89 0.82 5.98
CA PRO A 51 21.92 1.15 4.92
C PRO A 51 20.71 1.87 5.51
N LEU A 52 20.26 2.93 4.84
CA LEU A 52 19.11 3.73 5.29
C LEU A 52 17.78 3.17 4.81
N TYR A 53 17.75 2.61 3.60
CA TYR A 53 16.50 2.19 2.96
C TYR A 53 16.39 0.67 2.80
N HIS A 54 17.48 -0.07 3.02
CA HIS A 54 17.53 -1.52 2.83
C HIS A 54 17.05 -1.94 1.43
N VAL A 55 17.50 -1.22 0.40
CA VAL A 55 17.03 -1.36 -1.00
C VAL A 55 17.17 -2.79 -1.49
N SER A 56 18.29 -3.44 -1.17
CA SER A 56 18.52 -4.83 -1.58
C SER A 56 17.48 -5.77 -1.00
N GLU A 57 17.12 -5.62 0.27
CA GLU A 57 16.15 -6.48 0.95
C GLU A 57 14.75 -6.32 0.36
N ILE A 58 14.33 -5.07 0.15
CA ILE A 58 13.07 -4.74 -0.54
C ILE A 58 13.07 -5.39 -1.92
N MET A 59 14.03 -5.07 -2.78
CA MET A 59 14.03 -5.52 -4.17
C MET A 59 14.09 -7.04 -4.28
N GLU A 60 14.91 -7.70 -3.48
CA GLU A 60 15.00 -9.17 -3.47
C GLU A 60 13.68 -9.82 -3.08
N SER A 61 12.97 -9.26 -2.10
CA SER A 61 11.65 -9.77 -1.69
C SER A 61 10.60 -9.67 -2.81
N PHE A 62 10.73 -8.72 -3.74
CA PHE A 62 9.81 -8.58 -4.88
C PHE A 62 10.20 -9.42 -6.10
N ILE A 63 11.49 -9.57 -6.40
CA ILE A 63 11.93 -10.19 -7.66
C ILE A 63 12.21 -11.69 -7.55
N LYS A 64 12.53 -12.20 -6.36
CA LYS A 64 12.92 -13.62 -6.17
C LYS A 64 11.72 -14.56 -5.98
N GLN A 65 10.50 -14.02 -5.93
CA GLN A 65 9.28 -14.79 -5.78
C GLN A 65 8.19 -14.32 -6.74
N LYS A 66 7.25 -15.23 -7.04
CA LYS A 66 6.12 -14.97 -7.94
C LYS A 66 4.97 -14.30 -7.19
N GLY A 67 4.13 -13.58 -7.93
CA GLY A 67 2.88 -13.02 -7.42
C GLY A 67 3.02 -11.59 -6.92
N ILE A 68 1.96 -11.10 -6.30
CA ILE A 68 1.82 -9.72 -5.82
C ILE A 68 1.31 -9.80 -4.39
N PRO A 69 1.85 -9.01 -3.44
CA PRO A 69 1.29 -8.96 -2.10
C PRO A 69 -0.02 -8.15 -2.08
N ILE A 70 -0.95 -8.59 -1.24
CA ILE A 70 -2.09 -7.79 -0.78
C ILE A 70 -1.88 -7.41 0.68
N VAL A 71 -2.00 -6.12 0.98
CA VAL A 71 -1.91 -5.58 2.35
C VAL A 71 -3.31 -5.38 2.88
N MET A 72 -3.66 -6.11 3.93
CA MET A 72 -4.96 -6.07 4.57
C MET A 72 -4.96 -5.08 5.73
N MET A 73 -5.89 -4.13 5.68
CA MET A 73 -6.17 -3.19 6.77
C MET A 73 -7.39 -3.62 7.55
N GLU A 74 -7.21 -3.85 8.84
CA GLU A 74 -8.27 -4.25 9.77
C GLU A 74 -8.37 -3.21 10.89
N ARG A 75 -9.53 -2.54 11.00
CA ARG A 75 -9.81 -1.67 12.15
C ARG A 75 -10.07 -2.50 13.39
N ILE A 76 -9.40 -2.13 14.48
CA ILE A 76 -9.61 -2.66 15.81
C ILE A 76 -10.00 -1.47 16.70
N SER A 77 -11.28 -1.43 17.08
CA SER A 77 -11.82 -0.45 18.01
C SER A 77 -11.92 -1.09 19.39
N ASN A 78 -11.16 -0.56 20.34
CA ASN A 78 -11.33 -0.84 21.78
C ASN A 78 -12.01 0.37 22.44
N ASP A 79 -12.56 0.20 23.65
CA ASP A 79 -13.40 1.19 24.35
C ASP A 79 -12.87 2.64 24.38
N HIS A 80 -11.56 2.86 24.20
CA HIS A 80 -10.93 4.19 24.19
C HIS A 80 -9.98 4.47 23.02
N ASP A 81 -9.60 3.46 22.23
CA ASP A 81 -8.58 3.59 21.18
C ASP A 81 -9.05 2.97 19.88
N GLN A 82 -8.86 3.71 18.78
CA GLN A 82 -8.99 3.17 17.43
C GLN A 82 -7.61 2.88 16.87
N THR A 83 -7.41 1.64 16.47
CA THR A 83 -6.14 1.18 15.87
C THR A 83 -6.41 0.48 14.55
N ILE A 84 -5.47 0.54 13.62
CA ILE A 84 -5.49 -0.26 12.40
C ILE A 84 -4.36 -1.27 12.47
N THR A 85 -4.71 -2.53 12.28
CA THR A 85 -3.77 -3.59 12.03
C THR A 85 -3.50 -3.72 10.54
N LEU A 86 -2.22 -3.80 10.17
CA LEU A 86 -1.77 -4.18 8.84
C LEU A 86 -1.21 -5.59 8.84
N SER A 87 -1.60 -6.38 7.85
CA SER A 87 -1.01 -7.70 7.58
C SER A 87 -0.90 -7.93 6.09
N GLN A 88 -0.08 -8.90 5.66
CA GLN A 88 0.13 -9.19 4.25
C GLN A 88 -0.06 -10.66 3.94
N GLU A 89 -0.43 -10.95 2.70
CA GLU A 89 -0.36 -12.28 2.10
C GLU A 89 -0.14 -12.17 0.59
N GLN A 90 0.20 -13.28 -0.07
CA GLN A 90 0.21 -13.35 -1.52
C GLN A 90 -1.23 -13.26 -2.05
N PHE A 91 -1.49 -12.32 -2.95
CA PHE A 91 -2.75 -12.26 -3.67
C PHE A 91 -2.86 -13.44 -4.64
N VAL A 92 -3.96 -14.19 -4.55
CA VAL A 92 -4.29 -15.31 -5.43
C VAL A 92 -5.68 -15.06 -5.98
N SER A 93 -5.82 -15.03 -7.30
CA SER A 93 -7.11 -14.82 -7.95
C SER A 93 -7.94 -16.11 -8.02
N LEU A 94 -9.25 -15.98 -7.88
CA LEU A 94 -10.24 -17.06 -7.86
C LEU A 94 -10.22 -17.86 -9.16
N ASP A 95 -10.00 -17.21 -10.31
CA ASP A 95 -9.87 -17.90 -11.60
C ASP A 95 -8.71 -18.90 -11.59
N ILE A 96 -7.59 -18.51 -10.95
CA ILE A 96 -6.42 -19.37 -10.80
C ILE A 96 -6.72 -20.49 -9.80
N GLU A 97 -7.47 -20.22 -8.73
CA GLU A 97 -7.89 -21.27 -7.79
C GLU A 97 -8.83 -22.28 -8.44
N LEU A 98 -9.84 -21.81 -9.17
CA LEU A 98 -10.81 -22.63 -9.91
C LEU A 98 -10.14 -23.46 -10.99
N TYR A 99 -9.19 -22.89 -11.75
CA TYR A 99 -8.42 -23.62 -12.75
C TYR A 99 -7.63 -24.79 -12.12
N LYS A 100 -6.99 -24.58 -10.97
CA LYS A 100 -6.26 -25.66 -10.27
C LYS A 100 -7.19 -26.77 -9.79
N ILE A 101 -8.34 -26.38 -9.22
CA ILE A 101 -9.38 -27.32 -8.78
C ILE A 101 -9.88 -28.15 -9.97
N TYR A 102 -10.18 -27.51 -11.11
CA TYR A 102 -10.72 -28.18 -12.29
C TYR A 102 -9.74 -29.17 -12.92
N ASN A 103 -8.45 -28.83 -12.95
CA ASN A 103 -7.43 -29.66 -13.59
C ASN A 103 -6.83 -30.75 -12.69
N ASN A 104 -7.33 -30.93 -11.46
CA ASN A 104 -6.72 -31.81 -10.45
C ASN A 104 -5.20 -31.57 -10.31
N GLU A 105 -4.74 -30.37 -10.62
CA GLU A 105 -3.40 -29.95 -10.21
C GLU A 105 -3.44 -29.97 -8.69
N GLN A 106 -2.58 -30.78 -8.06
CA GLN A 106 -2.48 -30.78 -6.61
C GLN A 106 -2.45 -29.32 -6.16
N LYS A 107 -3.24 -28.96 -5.13
CA LYS A 107 -3.09 -27.69 -4.42
C LYS A 107 -1.60 -27.56 -4.18
N ASP A 108 -0.94 -26.75 -5.00
CA ASP A 108 0.50 -26.67 -4.99
C ASP A 108 0.80 -26.25 -3.56
N THR A 109 1.35 -27.15 -2.76
CA THR A 109 1.60 -26.88 -1.34
C THR A 109 2.61 -25.73 -1.18
N MET A 110 3.13 -25.22 -2.32
CA MET A 110 3.87 -23.98 -2.48
C MET A 110 3.02 -22.68 -2.40
N ILE A 111 1.68 -22.74 -2.37
CA ILE A 111 0.81 -21.54 -2.20
C ILE A 111 0.37 -21.37 -0.73
N LYS A 112 0.85 -22.25 0.15
CA LYS A 112 1.15 -21.87 1.54
C LYS A 112 2.65 -21.53 1.64
N GLY A 113 3.15 -20.78 0.66
CA GLY A 113 4.49 -20.24 0.72
C GLY A 113 4.48 -19.10 1.71
N ASN A 114 5.39 -19.15 2.67
CA ASN A 114 5.70 -18.09 3.63
C ASN A 114 6.37 -16.89 2.91
N SER A 115 5.87 -16.57 1.72
CA SER A 115 6.35 -15.50 0.86
C SER A 115 5.93 -14.20 1.51
N THR A 116 6.90 -13.57 2.14
CA THR A 116 6.75 -12.29 2.80
C THR A 116 7.52 -11.28 1.96
N TRP A 117 6.91 -10.12 1.75
CA TRP A 117 7.52 -9.00 1.06
C TRP A 117 7.98 -7.98 2.10
N VAL A 118 9.10 -7.32 1.82
CA VAL A 118 9.50 -6.11 2.55
C VAL A 118 8.90 -4.94 1.79
N ILE A 119 7.73 -4.46 2.24
CA ILE A 119 6.86 -3.54 1.51
C ILE A 119 7.07 -2.10 2.01
N PRO A 120 7.53 -1.16 1.18
CA PRO A 120 7.45 0.27 1.46
C PRO A 120 5.99 0.72 1.39
N TYR A 121 5.32 0.69 2.54
CA TYR A 121 3.90 0.98 2.65
C TYR A 121 3.69 2.47 2.92
N SER A 122 2.95 3.11 2.03
CA SER A 122 2.49 4.49 2.21
C SER A 122 1.00 4.51 2.50
N TYR A 123 0.56 5.44 3.34
CA TYR A 123 -0.87 5.65 3.58
C TYR A 123 -1.20 7.10 3.87
N SER A 124 -2.38 7.52 3.43
CA SER A 124 -2.92 8.86 3.65
C SER A 124 -4.12 8.79 4.61
N ILE A 125 -4.14 9.70 5.58
CA ILE A 125 -5.22 9.81 6.57
C ILE A 125 -6.16 10.95 6.15
N TYR A 126 -7.45 10.64 6.13
CA TYR A 126 -8.54 11.58 5.85
C TYR A 126 -9.51 11.61 7.03
N SER A 127 -10.07 12.78 7.32
CA SER A 127 -11.07 12.96 8.39
C SER A 127 -12.16 13.92 7.96
N ASN A 128 -13.37 13.75 8.50
CA ASN A 128 -14.47 14.70 8.35
C ASN A 128 -14.65 15.62 9.58
N SER A 129 -13.64 15.77 10.44
CA SER A 129 -13.77 16.55 11.69
C SER A 129 -14.19 18.01 11.49
N THR A 130 -13.99 18.57 10.30
CA THR A 130 -14.42 19.94 9.91
C THR A 130 -15.82 19.97 9.28
N GLY A 131 -16.52 18.83 9.23
CA GLY A 131 -17.85 18.67 8.63
C GLY A 131 -17.83 18.20 7.16
N LYS A 132 -16.65 18.12 6.52
CA LYS A 132 -16.46 17.55 5.19
C LYS A 132 -15.16 16.73 5.13
N PRO A 133 -15.03 15.74 4.23
CA PRO A 133 -13.82 14.93 4.11
C PRO A 133 -12.61 15.77 3.70
N GLU A 134 -11.55 15.74 4.50
CA GLU A 134 -10.31 16.46 4.23
C GLU A 134 -9.08 15.57 4.50
N PHE A 135 -8.05 15.78 3.68
CA PHE A 135 -6.73 15.20 3.90
C PHE A 135 -6.10 15.78 5.17
N LEU A 136 -5.54 14.92 6.01
CA LEU A 136 -4.79 15.33 7.19
C LEU A 136 -3.29 15.24 6.94
N GLU A 137 -2.80 14.03 6.68
CA GLU A 137 -1.38 13.73 6.56
C GLU A 137 -1.14 12.40 5.85
N SER A 138 0.10 12.19 5.41
CA SER A 138 0.57 10.93 4.81
C SER A 138 1.78 10.42 5.56
N HIS A 139 1.87 9.09 5.66
CA HIS A 139 2.91 8.38 6.37
C HIS A 139 3.53 7.30 5.50
N TYR A 140 4.77 6.96 5.82
CA TYR A 140 5.58 5.95 5.15
C TYR A 140 6.17 5.03 6.21
N ILE A 141 5.94 3.73 6.06
CA ILE A 141 6.48 2.70 6.95
C ILE A 141 6.97 1.52 6.10
N THR A 142 7.88 0.73 6.63
CA THR A 142 8.25 -0.55 6.03
C THR A 142 7.44 -1.67 6.70
N LEU A 143 6.72 -2.46 5.91
CA LEU A 143 6.05 -3.66 6.38
C LEU A 143 6.92 -4.87 6.09
N GLU A 144 7.32 -5.56 7.15
CA GLU A 144 8.08 -6.79 7.13
C GLU A 144 7.30 -7.80 7.96
N ASP A 145 7.29 -9.07 7.53
CA ASP A 145 6.70 -10.13 8.34
C ASP A 145 7.82 -10.77 9.16
N ASN A 146 7.81 -10.54 10.47
CA ASN A 146 8.73 -11.20 11.38
C ASN A 146 8.17 -12.58 11.73
N ASP A 147 8.98 -13.63 11.52
CA ASP A 147 8.69 -15.08 11.53
C ASP A 147 7.91 -15.60 12.78
N ASP A 148 7.76 -14.79 13.82
CA ASP A 148 7.18 -15.21 15.10
C ASP A 148 5.67 -14.99 15.28
N ARG A 149 4.94 -14.49 14.27
CA ARG A 149 3.46 -14.54 14.08
C ARG A 149 3.07 -13.32 13.24
N LYS A 150 2.76 -13.51 11.95
CA LYS A 150 2.00 -12.56 11.10
C LYS A 150 2.09 -11.13 11.63
N SER A 151 3.26 -10.50 11.60
CA SER A 151 3.51 -9.35 12.47
C SER A 151 2.57 -8.21 12.08
N LYS A 152 1.53 -8.04 12.91
CA LYS A 152 0.48 -7.04 12.74
C LYS A 152 1.10 -5.69 13.08
N THR A 153 1.32 -4.85 12.07
CA THR A 153 1.77 -3.47 12.33
C THR A 153 0.55 -2.64 12.73
N THR A 154 0.62 -2.03 13.91
CA THR A 154 -0.49 -1.22 14.46
C THR A 154 -0.27 0.25 14.18
N ILE A 155 -1.25 0.90 13.56
CA ILE A 155 -1.32 2.36 13.39
C ILE A 155 -2.36 2.89 14.38
N SER A 156 -1.93 3.77 15.29
CA SER A 156 -2.85 4.49 16.17
C SER A 156 -3.53 5.62 15.40
N LEU A 157 -4.85 5.68 15.49
CA LEU A 157 -5.61 6.78 14.91
C LEU A 157 -5.70 7.94 15.92
N PRO A 158 -5.70 9.20 15.46
CA PRO A 158 -5.95 10.33 16.35
C PRO A 158 -7.37 10.24 16.92
N THR A 159 -7.50 9.79 18.17
CA THR A 159 -8.72 9.90 18.96
C THR A 159 -8.83 11.35 19.45
N LYS A 160 -9.93 12.03 19.11
CA LYS A 160 -10.29 13.26 19.81
C LYS A 160 -11.24 12.89 20.95
N ASP A 161 -10.91 13.36 22.14
CA ASP A 161 -11.70 13.27 23.38
C ASP A 161 -13.08 13.95 23.30
N ASP A 162 -13.42 14.58 22.17
CA ASP A 162 -14.67 15.30 22.02
C ASP A 162 -15.76 14.38 21.45
N GLU A 163 -16.88 14.35 22.16
CA GLU A 163 -18.18 13.75 21.86
C GLU A 163 -18.84 14.22 20.53
N ALA A 164 -18.06 14.67 19.54
CA ALA A 164 -18.49 14.94 18.19
C ALA A 164 -18.84 13.62 17.49
N THR A 165 -20.07 13.18 17.73
CA THR A 165 -20.67 11.85 17.51
C THR A 165 -20.63 11.32 16.08
N ASN A 166 -20.04 12.05 15.13
CA ASN A 166 -20.00 11.73 13.69
C ASN A 166 -18.61 11.88 13.04
N THR A 167 -17.53 12.05 13.82
CA THR A 167 -16.18 12.10 13.25
C THR A 167 -15.77 10.69 12.78
N LYS A 168 -15.57 10.54 11.48
CA LYS A 168 -15.05 9.33 10.85
C LYS A 168 -13.65 9.62 10.30
N ILE A 169 -12.80 8.62 10.36
CA ILE A 169 -11.47 8.61 9.74
C ILE A 169 -11.50 7.61 8.61
N PHE A 170 -10.83 7.90 7.50
CA PHE A 170 -10.56 6.96 6.41
C PHE A 170 -9.06 6.95 6.14
N ILE A 171 -8.50 5.75 5.97
CA ILE A 171 -7.11 5.57 5.60
C ILE A 171 -7.04 4.96 4.22
N LYS A 172 -6.31 5.63 3.32
CA LYS A 172 -6.00 5.15 1.97
C LYS A 172 -4.58 4.60 1.97
N GLY A 173 -4.41 3.29 1.82
CA GLY A 173 -3.10 2.66 1.60
C GLY A 173 -2.61 2.86 0.17
N ASN A 174 -1.31 2.72 -0.09
CA ASN A 174 -0.67 2.92 -1.39
C ASN A 174 -0.99 4.30 -2.00
N GLU A 175 -0.45 5.35 -1.36
CA GLU A 175 -0.57 6.74 -1.80
C GLU A 175 -0.03 6.91 -3.23
N ASP A 176 -0.85 7.50 -4.09
CA ASP A 176 -0.62 7.70 -5.53
C ASP A 176 -0.30 6.42 -6.31
N GLN A 177 -0.63 5.24 -5.76
CA GLN A 177 -0.41 3.94 -6.43
C GLN A 177 1.05 3.74 -6.86
N LYS A 178 1.99 4.23 -6.05
CA LYS A 178 3.44 4.11 -6.29
C LYS A 178 3.97 2.71 -5.97
N GLY A 179 3.32 2.00 -5.06
CA GLY A 179 3.70 0.67 -4.64
C GLY A 179 3.12 -0.44 -5.51
N TYR A 180 3.88 -1.52 -5.71
CA TYR A 180 3.42 -2.71 -6.44
C TYR A 180 2.77 -3.72 -5.48
N TYR A 181 1.63 -3.33 -4.91
CA TYR A 181 0.84 -4.15 -3.99
C TYR A 181 -0.61 -3.69 -4.02
N LEU A 182 -1.52 -4.62 -3.70
CA LEU A 182 -2.94 -4.34 -3.53
C LEU A 182 -3.23 -3.95 -2.08
N VAL A 183 -4.32 -3.22 -1.85
CA VAL A 183 -4.78 -2.88 -0.51
C VAL A 183 -6.19 -3.43 -0.29
N GLN A 184 -6.37 -4.18 0.78
CA GLN A 184 -7.68 -4.66 1.23
C GLN A 184 -8.19 -3.77 2.36
N TYR A 185 -9.44 -3.33 2.28
CA TYR A 185 -10.07 -2.48 3.28
C TYR A 185 -11.18 -3.27 4.00
N ASP A 186 -11.41 -2.98 5.27
CA ASP A 186 -12.61 -3.44 5.97
C ASP A 186 -13.88 -2.77 5.42
N ASP A 187 -15.04 -3.40 5.63
CA ASP A 187 -16.32 -2.94 5.07
C ASP A 187 -16.72 -1.53 5.55
N GLU A 188 -16.37 -1.16 6.79
CA GLU A 188 -16.63 0.17 7.33
C GLU A 188 -15.82 1.23 6.56
N SER A 189 -14.52 0.97 6.36
CA SER A 189 -13.63 1.83 5.56
C SER A 189 -14.14 2.00 4.12
N ILE A 190 -14.60 0.91 3.50
CA ILE A 190 -15.20 0.93 2.15
C ILE A 190 -16.44 1.83 2.15
N GLN A 191 -17.35 1.62 3.11
CA GLN A 191 -18.58 2.41 3.21
C GLN A 191 -18.28 3.90 3.38
N VAL A 192 -17.38 4.27 4.29
CA VAL A 192 -17.01 5.67 4.55
C VAL A 192 -16.45 6.35 3.30
N ALA A 193 -15.49 5.71 2.64
CA ALA A 193 -14.90 6.28 1.42
C ALA A 193 -15.91 6.39 0.28
N CYS A 194 -16.80 5.41 0.12
CA CYS A 194 -17.85 5.47 -0.89
C CYS A 194 -18.89 6.58 -0.61
N GLU A 195 -19.30 6.78 0.66
CA GLU A 195 -20.13 7.91 1.07
C GLU A 195 -19.46 9.25 0.73
N TRP A 196 -18.18 9.38 1.07
CA TRP A 196 -17.40 10.59 0.83
C TRP A 196 -17.21 10.87 -0.66
N LEU A 197 -16.92 9.85 -1.47
CA LEU A 197 -16.74 9.97 -2.92
C LEU A 197 -18.01 10.46 -3.62
N LYS A 198 -19.19 10.05 -3.14
CA LYS A 198 -20.47 10.56 -3.64
C LYS A 198 -20.69 12.03 -3.31
N SER A 199 -20.21 12.46 -2.14
CA SER A 199 -20.37 13.85 -1.68
C SER A 199 -19.37 14.81 -2.32
N ASP A 200 -18.12 14.38 -2.49
CA ASP A 200 -17.03 15.18 -3.04
C ASP A 200 -15.99 14.26 -3.68
N LEU A 201 -15.95 14.18 -5.00
CA LEU A 201 -14.93 13.39 -5.70
C LEU A 201 -13.50 13.91 -5.45
N ASN A 202 -13.32 15.16 -5.07
CA ASN A 202 -12.00 15.77 -4.94
C ASN A 202 -11.39 15.64 -3.55
N PHE A 203 -12.06 14.97 -2.60
CA PHE A 203 -11.47 14.79 -1.26
C PHE A 203 -10.16 13.98 -1.31
N MET A 204 -9.99 13.09 -2.30
CA MET A 204 -8.73 12.40 -2.60
C MET A 204 -8.35 12.56 -4.07
N SER A 205 -7.05 12.46 -4.39
CA SER A 205 -6.52 12.62 -5.76
C SER A 205 -7.10 11.61 -6.75
N TYR A 206 -7.15 11.94 -8.04
CA TYR A 206 -7.71 11.05 -9.05
C TYR A 206 -7.00 9.68 -9.14
N ILE A 207 -5.69 9.65 -8.86
CA ILE A 207 -4.90 8.41 -8.81
C ILE A 207 -5.29 7.59 -7.59
N ASN A 208 -5.43 8.21 -6.42
CA ASN A 208 -5.91 7.53 -5.21
C ASN A 208 -7.32 6.98 -5.41
N ARG A 209 -8.21 7.70 -6.11
CA ARG A 209 -9.55 7.21 -6.47
C ARG A 209 -9.48 5.97 -7.36
N ALA A 210 -8.72 6.04 -8.46
CA ALA A 210 -8.60 4.93 -9.39
C ALA A 210 -8.03 3.68 -8.70
N GLY A 211 -6.99 3.88 -7.86
CA GLY A 211 -6.41 2.82 -7.04
C GLY A 211 -7.41 2.18 -6.08
N PHE A 212 -8.10 3.00 -5.29
CA PHE A 212 -9.14 2.54 -4.36
C PHE A 212 -10.24 1.74 -5.05
N ILE A 213 -10.73 2.23 -6.19
CA ILE A 213 -11.76 1.55 -6.98
C ILE A 213 -11.22 0.19 -7.48
N SER A 214 -10.01 0.18 -8.05
CA SER A 214 -9.35 -1.05 -8.52
C SER A 214 -9.18 -2.07 -7.39
N ASP A 215 -8.70 -1.64 -6.23
CA ASP A 215 -8.54 -2.47 -5.03
C ASP A 215 -9.87 -3.11 -4.61
N ILE A 216 -10.95 -2.31 -4.49
CA ILE A 216 -12.28 -2.84 -4.11
C ILE A 216 -12.81 -3.81 -5.16
N PHE A 217 -12.66 -3.51 -6.46
CA PHE A 217 -13.10 -4.44 -7.50
C PHE A 217 -12.42 -5.80 -7.37
N ASN A 218 -11.11 -5.82 -7.12
CA ASN A 218 -10.40 -7.07 -6.84
C ASN A 218 -10.92 -7.72 -5.56
N GLN A 219 -11.13 -6.96 -4.49
CA GLN A 219 -11.64 -7.50 -3.23
C GLN A 219 -13.03 -8.14 -3.38
N LEU A 220 -13.93 -7.54 -4.17
CA LEU A 220 -15.28 -8.05 -4.43
C LEU A 220 -15.29 -9.28 -5.34
N LEU A 221 -14.48 -9.28 -6.40
CA LEU A 221 -14.38 -10.42 -7.32
C LEU A 221 -13.84 -11.68 -6.62
N GLU A 222 -13.04 -11.48 -5.58
CA GLU A 222 -12.36 -12.53 -4.83
C GLU A 222 -13.12 -12.95 -3.55
N ASP A 223 -14.37 -12.49 -3.37
CA ASP A 223 -15.22 -12.78 -2.19
C ASP A 223 -14.57 -12.38 -0.85
N ARG A 224 -13.75 -11.32 -0.87
CA ARG A 224 -13.00 -10.77 0.28
C ARG A 224 -13.67 -9.57 0.95
N ALA A 225 -14.83 -9.13 0.44
CA ALA A 225 -15.69 -8.13 1.04
C ALA A 225 -17.15 -8.45 0.70
N GLU A 226 -18.06 -8.11 1.60
CA GLU A 226 -19.48 -8.09 1.23
C GLU A 226 -19.72 -6.95 0.25
N ILE A 227 -20.55 -7.17 -0.78
CA ILE A 227 -20.93 -6.11 -1.73
C ILE A 227 -21.66 -5.03 -0.93
N PRO A 228 -21.09 -3.82 -0.76
CA PRO A 228 -21.82 -2.75 -0.11
C PRO A 228 -23.08 -2.48 -0.93
N PRO A 229 -24.26 -2.26 -0.31
CA PRO A 229 -25.50 -1.94 -1.01
C PRO A 229 -25.34 -0.78 -2.02
N LEU A 230 -24.31 0.04 -1.79
CA LEU A 230 -23.92 1.19 -2.57
C LEU A 230 -23.42 0.87 -4.00
N PHE A 231 -22.87 -0.32 -4.26
CA PHE A 231 -22.41 -0.75 -5.60
C PHE A 231 -23.54 -1.32 -6.47
N LEU A 232 -24.72 -1.58 -5.91
CA LEU A 232 -25.88 -2.11 -6.63
C LEU A 232 -26.70 -1.03 -7.38
N ILE A 233 -26.27 0.24 -7.38
CA ILE A 233 -26.99 1.37 -7.98
C ILE A 233 -26.18 2.03 -9.11
N VAL A 234 -25.38 1.25 -9.85
CA VAL A 234 -24.82 1.68 -11.14
C VAL A 234 -25.48 0.90 -12.25
#